data_AF-A0A2E9JI11-F1
#
_entry.id   AF-A0A2E9JI11-F1
#
_cell.length_a   1.000
_cell.length_b   1.000
_cell.length_c   1.000
_cell.angle_alpha   90.00
_cell.angle_beta   90.00
_cell.angle_gamma   90.00
#
_symmetry.space_group_name_H-M   'P 1'
#
loop_
_entity.id
_entity.type
_entity.pdbx_description
1 polymer ?
#
loop_
_entity_poly.entity_id
_entity_poly.type
_entity_poly.pdbx_seq_one_letter_code
_entity_poly.pdbx_strand_id
1 'polypeptide(L)'
;MNKKPQLKKQHSNPDYKFNEGALIEELQKLRTQHFNPDYKFNEGALIEEFQTYIDSTYCAHYGQGGLQSSEVIVDRGHGMGFFLGNVDKYVARYGKKGSTPAEYRKDLQKVLHYGLLALYEHDRKYKNNNL
;
A
#
# COMPACT_ATOMS: atom_id res chain seq x y z
N MET A 1 34.17 3.97 41.41
CA MET A 1 34.88 3.30 40.30
C MET A 1 34.08 2.05 39.91
N ASN A 2 33.14 2.16 38.96
CA ASN A 2 32.31 1.03 38.55
C ASN A 2 32.98 0.30 37.38
N LYS A 3 33.39 -0.95 37.59
CA LYS A 3 33.93 -1.83 36.54
C LYS A 3 32.81 -2.14 35.54
N LYS A 4 33.02 -1.81 34.26
CA LYS A 4 32.12 -2.20 33.16
C LYS A 4 32.02 -3.75 33.13
N PRO A 5 30.82 -4.32 32.89
CA PRO A 5 30.68 -5.76 32.72
C PRO A 5 31.42 -6.18 31.44
N GLN A 6 32.34 -7.13 31.55
CA GLN A 6 32.97 -7.73 30.38
C GLN A 6 31.95 -8.66 29.71
N LEU A 7 31.58 -8.36 28.45
CA LEU A 7 30.80 -9.29 27.64
C LEU A 7 31.59 -10.59 27.50
N LYS A 8 31.03 -11.70 27.99
CA LYS A 8 31.54 -13.03 27.71
C LYS A 8 31.47 -13.24 26.19
N LYS A 9 32.63 -13.43 25.56
CA LYS A 9 32.71 -13.80 24.14
C LYS A 9 31.90 -15.09 23.95
N GLN A 10 30.81 -15.01 23.18
CA GLN A 10 30.07 -16.19 22.75
C GLN A 10 31.03 -17.09 21.98
N HIS A 11 31.16 -18.34 22.40
CA HIS A 11 31.85 -19.35 21.61
C HIS A 11 31.06 -19.56 20.32
N SER A 12 31.59 -19.10 19.19
CA SER A 12 31.08 -19.48 17.89
C SER A 12 31.37 -20.97 17.69
N ASN A 13 30.32 -21.79 17.72
CA ASN A 13 30.42 -23.20 17.37
C ASN A 13 30.80 -23.31 15.87
N PRO A 14 31.99 -23.80 15.52
CA PRO A 14 32.49 -23.80 14.13
C PRO A 14 31.73 -24.74 13.19
N ASP A 15 30.87 -25.61 13.72
CA ASP A 15 30.07 -26.55 12.93
C ASP A 15 28.74 -25.99 12.42
N TYR A 16 28.40 -24.74 12.78
CA TYR A 16 27.20 -24.09 12.27
C TYR A 16 27.44 -23.52 10.87
N LYS A 17 27.18 -24.32 9.82
CA LYS A 17 27.12 -23.83 8.44
C LYS A 17 25.82 -23.05 8.24
N PHE A 18 25.92 -21.73 8.16
CA PHE A 18 24.80 -20.86 7.81
C PHE A 18 24.31 -21.19 6.39
N ASN A 19 23.11 -21.74 6.27
CA ASN A 19 22.48 -22.04 4.98
C ASN A 19 21.47 -20.95 4.66
N GLU A 20 21.93 -19.94 3.94
CA GLU A 20 21.14 -18.79 3.50
C GLU A 20 19.93 -19.21 2.65
N GLY A 21 20.06 -20.25 1.82
CA GLY A 21 18.97 -20.76 0.97
C GLY A 21 17.82 -21.33 1.79
N ALA A 22 18.11 -22.14 2.81
CA ALA A 22 17.10 -22.69 3.70
C ALA A 22 16.38 -21.60 4.51
N LEU A 23 17.12 -20.58 4.97
CA LEU A 23 16.55 -19.44 5.68
C LEU A 23 15.61 -18.63 4.77
N ILE A 24 15.99 -18.39 3.51
CA ILE A 24 15.15 -17.69 2.53
C ILE A 24 13.87 -18.50 2.25
N GLU A 25 13.97 -19.82 2.10
CA GLU A 25 12.82 -20.69 1.85
C GLU A 25 11.85 -20.72 3.05
N GLU A 26 12.37 -20.70 4.27
CA GLU A 26 11.58 -20.65 5.50
C GLU A 26 10.94 -19.27 5.73
N LEU A 27 11.66 -18.19 5.43
CA LEU A 27 11.10 -16.83 5.42
C LEU A 27 10.00 -16.67 4.36
N GLN A 28 10.17 -17.29 3.18
CA GLN A 28 9.13 -17.33 2.16
C GLN A 28 7.91 -18.11 2.63
N LYS A 29 8.07 -19.27 3.27
CA LYS A 29 6.97 -20.04 3.89
C LYS A 29 6.24 -19.26 4.98
N LEU A 30 6.97 -18.59 5.88
CA LEU A 30 6.37 -17.75 6.93
C LEU A 30 5.63 -16.55 6.34
N ARG A 31 6.16 -15.93 5.28
CA ARG A 31 5.50 -14.82 4.58
C ARG A 31 4.24 -15.27 3.84
N THR A 32 4.14 -16.53 3.44
CA THR A 32 3.01 -17.04 2.63
C THR A 32 1.88 -17.65 3.44
N GLN A 33 2.05 -17.83 4.76
CA GLN A 33 0.92 -18.10 5.65
C GLN A 33 0.11 -16.81 5.91
N HIS A 34 -0.39 -16.19 4.85
CA HIS A 34 -1.50 -15.26 4.99
C HIS A 34 -2.72 -16.09 5.36
N PHE A 35 -3.17 -15.94 6.61
CA PHE A 35 -4.53 -16.35 6.98
C PHE A 35 -5.48 -15.56 6.10
N ASN A 36 -5.99 -16.20 5.04
CA ASN A 36 -7.13 -15.65 4.31
C ASN A 36 -8.37 -16.02 5.14
N PRO A 37 -8.96 -15.06 5.86
CA PRO A 37 -10.25 -15.32 6.48
C PRO A 37 -11.26 -15.71 5.40
N ASP A 38 -12.28 -16.47 5.79
CA ASP A 38 -13.43 -16.68 4.94
C ASP A 38 -14.18 -15.35 4.76
N TYR A 39 -13.88 -14.67 3.66
CA TYR A 39 -14.37 -13.34 3.31
C TYR A 39 -15.86 -13.38 3.00
N LYS A 40 -16.68 -12.73 3.85
CA LYS A 40 -18.14 -12.80 3.78
C LYS A 40 -18.76 -11.95 2.66
N PHE A 41 -18.01 -10.98 2.15
CA PHE A 41 -18.47 -9.98 1.20
C PHE A 41 -17.68 -9.99 -0.11
N ASN A 42 -17.02 -11.12 -0.41
CA ASN A 42 -16.19 -11.30 -1.60
C ASN A 42 -14.97 -10.35 -1.63
N GLU A 43 -14.44 -9.97 -0.45
CA GLU A 43 -13.37 -8.98 -0.34
C GLU A 43 -12.11 -9.43 -1.07
N GLY A 44 -11.77 -10.72 -1.04
CA GLY A 44 -10.60 -11.27 -1.75
C GLY A 44 -10.64 -10.94 -3.25
N ALA A 45 -11.73 -11.27 -3.94
CA ALA A 45 -11.86 -10.99 -5.37
C ALA A 45 -11.96 -9.48 -5.67
N LEU A 46 -12.62 -8.70 -4.80
CA LEU A 46 -12.72 -7.25 -4.97
C LEU A 46 -11.36 -6.55 -4.79
N ILE A 47 -10.51 -7.05 -3.90
CA ILE A 47 -9.13 -6.56 -3.71
C ILE A 47 -8.28 -6.91 -4.93
N GLU A 48 -8.37 -8.13 -5.46
CA GLU A 48 -7.65 -8.54 -6.67
C GLU A 48 -8.06 -7.70 -7.90
N GLU A 49 -9.37 -7.47 -8.07
CA GLU A 49 -9.87 -6.60 -9.12
C GLU A 49 -9.39 -5.15 -8.94
N PHE A 50 -9.38 -4.65 -7.70
CA PHE A 50 -8.88 -3.32 -7.39
C PHE A 50 -7.38 -3.20 -7.69
N GLN A 51 -6.58 -4.22 -7.40
CA GLN A 51 -5.17 -4.25 -7.76
C GLN A 51 -4.98 -4.16 -9.28
N THR A 52 -5.71 -4.99 -10.05
CA THR A 52 -5.70 -4.94 -11.52
C THR A 52 -6.06 -3.54 -12.04
N TYR A 53 -7.06 -2.91 -11.41
CA TYR A 53 -7.42 -1.53 -11.71
C TYR A 53 -6.26 -0.56 -11.46
N ILE A 54 -5.59 -0.63 -10.29
CA ILE A 54 -4.43 0.21 -9.97
C ILE A 54 -3.32 0.03 -11.02
N ASP A 55 -2.96 -1.20 -11.35
CA ASP A 55 -1.90 -1.50 -12.32
C ASP A 55 -2.22 -0.85 -13.68
N SER A 56 -3.48 -0.90 -14.10
CA SER A 56 -3.93 -0.25 -15.34
C SER A 56 -3.76 1.28 -15.33
N THR A 57 -3.81 1.93 -14.17
CA THR A 57 -3.64 3.39 -14.07
C THR A 57 -2.21 3.84 -14.32
N TYR A 58 -1.21 3.02 -13.98
CA TYR A 58 0.20 3.30 -14.25
C TYR A 58 0.56 3.11 -15.73
N CYS A 59 -0.19 2.30 -16.48
CA CYS A 59 -0.03 2.19 -17.92
C CYS A 59 -0.64 3.36 -18.71
N ALA A 60 -1.49 4.18 -18.08
CA ALA A 60 -2.35 5.15 -18.79
C ALA A 60 -2.05 6.64 -18.49
N HIS A 61 -1.25 6.98 -17.48
CA HIS A 61 -1.27 8.33 -16.90
C HIS A 61 0.10 9.01 -16.72
N TYR A 62 0.85 9.15 -17.81
CA TYR A 62 2.03 10.01 -17.85
C TYR A 62 1.76 11.28 -18.67
N GLY A 63 1.97 12.46 -18.05
CA GLY A 63 1.93 13.75 -18.76
C GLY A 63 3.16 13.96 -19.65
N GLN A 64 3.23 15.12 -20.35
CA GLN A 64 4.46 15.54 -21.01
C GLN A 64 5.59 15.63 -19.96
N GLY A 65 6.61 14.77 -20.10
CA GLY A 65 7.72 14.66 -19.15
C GLY A 65 7.71 13.41 -18.28
N GLY A 66 6.72 12.51 -18.42
CA GLY A 66 6.73 11.22 -17.71
C GLY A 66 6.37 11.32 -16.22
N LEU A 67 5.80 12.44 -15.78
CA LEU A 67 5.35 12.64 -14.40
C LEU A 67 3.84 12.44 -14.28
N GLN A 68 3.41 11.84 -13.17
CA GLN A 68 2.00 11.72 -12.84
C GLN A 68 1.51 13.03 -12.18
N SER A 69 0.31 13.51 -12.51
CA SER A 69 -0.24 14.72 -11.89
C SER A 69 -0.29 14.65 -10.37
N SER A 70 -0.55 13.45 -9.81
CA SER A 70 -0.56 13.22 -8.37
C SER A 70 0.79 13.48 -7.72
N GLU A 71 1.91 13.11 -8.36
CA GLU A 71 3.26 13.35 -7.86
C GLU A 71 3.52 14.84 -7.73
N VAL A 72 3.23 15.61 -8.79
CA VAL A 72 3.41 17.07 -8.80
C VAL A 72 2.58 17.75 -7.70
N ILE A 73 1.36 17.28 -7.44
CA ILE A 73 0.47 17.83 -6.40
C ILE A 73 0.98 17.50 -5.00
N VAL A 74 1.47 16.28 -4.80
CA VAL A 74 2.06 15.82 -3.54
C VAL A 74 3.34 16.60 -3.22
N ASP A 75 4.21 16.79 -4.21
CA ASP A 75 5.46 17.56 -4.09
C ASP A 75 5.22 19.03 -3.74
N ARG A 76 4.08 19.58 -4.18
CA ARG A 76 3.64 20.94 -3.83
C ARG A 76 2.92 21.03 -2.49
N GLY A 77 2.83 19.93 -1.73
CA GLY A 77 2.25 19.91 -0.39
C GLY A 77 0.71 19.83 -0.35
N HIS A 78 0.05 19.59 -1.49
CA HIS A 78 -1.41 19.59 -1.60
C HIS A 78 -2.03 18.19 -1.68
N GLY A 79 -1.23 17.13 -1.55
CA GLY A 79 -1.67 15.73 -1.72
C GLY A 79 -2.92 15.36 -0.92
N MET A 80 -2.91 15.61 0.40
CA MET A 80 -4.01 15.17 1.27
C MET A 80 -5.37 15.79 0.89
N GLY A 81 -5.41 17.12 0.72
CA GLY A 81 -6.62 17.81 0.33
C GLY A 81 -7.10 17.40 -1.07
N PHE A 82 -6.16 17.18 -1.99
CA PHE A 82 -6.47 16.71 -3.34
C PHE A 82 -7.08 15.30 -3.36
N PHE A 83 -6.52 14.36 -2.60
CA PHE A 83 -7.01 12.99 -2.55
C PHE A 83 -8.39 12.90 -1.87
N LEU A 84 -8.55 13.51 -0.69
CA LEU A 84 -9.83 13.52 0.02
C LEU A 84 -10.92 14.27 -0.76
N GLY A 85 -10.58 15.39 -1.39
CA GLY A 85 -11.53 16.10 -2.27
C GLY A 85 -11.99 15.26 -3.46
N ASN A 86 -11.14 14.37 -3.98
CA ASN A 86 -11.58 13.40 -4.99
C ASN A 86 -12.45 12.30 -4.40
N VAL A 87 -12.17 11.79 -3.20
CA VAL A 87 -13.08 10.86 -2.50
C VAL A 87 -14.49 11.47 -2.40
N ASP A 88 -14.60 12.70 -1.88
CA ASP A 88 -15.88 13.40 -1.75
C ASP A 88 -16.60 13.56 -3.09
N LYS A 89 -15.84 13.95 -4.13
CA LYS A 89 -16.35 14.07 -5.50
C LYS A 89 -16.95 12.76 -6.01
N TYR A 90 -16.27 11.63 -5.86
CA TYR A 90 -16.74 10.35 -6.40
C TYR A 90 -17.86 9.73 -5.56
N VAL A 91 -17.85 9.93 -4.24
CA VAL A 91 -19.00 9.60 -3.38
C VAL A 91 -20.23 10.40 -3.81
N ALA A 92 -20.09 11.72 -4.03
CA ALA A 92 -21.20 12.57 -4.44
C ALA A 92 -21.71 12.27 -5.87
N ARG A 93 -20.89 11.65 -6.72
CA ARG A 93 -21.19 11.34 -8.13
C ARG A 93 -21.83 9.97 -8.33
N TYR A 94 -21.60 9.01 -7.45
CA TYR A 94 -22.13 7.65 -7.56
C TYR A 94 -23.65 7.65 -7.80
N GLY A 95 -24.08 6.93 -8.84
CA GLY A 95 -25.49 6.86 -9.26
C GLY A 95 -26.02 8.09 -10.00
N LYS A 96 -25.21 9.14 -10.20
CA LYS A 96 -25.60 10.38 -10.91
C LYS A 96 -24.93 10.56 -12.27
N LYS A 97 -23.83 9.86 -12.53
CA LYS A 97 -23.11 9.92 -13.82
C LYS A 97 -23.01 8.54 -14.47
N GLY A 98 -23.38 8.46 -15.75
CA GLY A 98 -23.53 7.21 -16.49
C GLY A 98 -25.01 6.83 -16.60
N SER A 99 -25.29 5.75 -17.33
CA SER A 99 -26.65 5.23 -17.51
C SER A 99 -26.83 3.82 -16.96
N THR A 100 -25.74 3.16 -16.52
CA THR A 100 -25.75 1.76 -16.10
C THR A 100 -25.10 1.56 -14.72
N PRO A 101 -25.50 0.53 -13.94
CA PRO A 101 -24.83 0.18 -12.68
C PRO A 101 -23.32 -0.06 -12.82
N ALA A 102 -22.89 -0.62 -13.95
CA ALA A 102 -21.48 -0.83 -14.26
C ALA A 102 -20.70 0.50 -14.39
N GLU A 103 -21.34 1.55 -14.92
CA GLU A 103 -20.73 2.89 -14.98
C GLU A 103 -20.68 3.56 -13.61
N TYR A 104 -21.71 3.40 -12.78
CA TYR A 104 -21.72 3.92 -11.41
C TYR A 104 -20.62 3.26 -10.56
N ARG A 105 -20.41 1.95 -10.74
CA ARG A 105 -19.38 1.18 -10.03
C ARG A 105 -17.96 1.71 -10.24
N LYS A 106 -17.68 2.36 -11.38
CA LYS A 106 -16.39 3.02 -11.64
C LYS A 106 -16.09 4.13 -10.62
N ASP A 107 -17.12 4.76 -10.04
CA ASP A 107 -16.92 5.75 -8.98
C ASP A 107 -16.46 5.10 -7.67
N LEU A 108 -16.95 3.90 -7.34
CA LEU A 108 -16.48 3.15 -6.17
C LEU A 108 -15.00 2.75 -6.30
N GLN A 109 -14.57 2.31 -7.48
CA GLN A 109 -13.15 2.05 -7.75
C GLN A 109 -12.29 3.32 -7.57
N LYS A 110 -12.80 4.49 -8.00
CA LYS A 110 -12.12 5.78 -7.80
C LYS A 110 -12.07 6.18 -6.32
N VAL A 111 -13.13 5.94 -5.54
CA VAL A 111 -13.13 6.15 -4.08
C VAL A 111 -12.04 5.32 -3.42
N LEU A 112 -11.95 4.02 -3.72
CA LEU A 112 -10.89 3.15 -3.19
C LEU A 112 -9.50 3.65 -3.58
N HIS A 113 -9.30 4.03 -4.84
CA HIS A 113 -8.01 4.52 -5.34
C HIS A 113 -7.55 5.79 -4.64
N TYR A 114 -8.41 6.80 -4.54
CA TYR A 114 -8.06 8.04 -3.87
C TYR A 114 -7.96 7.88 -2.34
N GLY A 115 -8.71 6.95 -1.75
CA GLY A 115 -8.52 6.54 -0.36
C GLY A 115 -7.14 5.93 -0.12
N LEU A 116 -6.67 5.05 -1.02
CA LEU A 116 -5.33 4.46 -0.95
C LEU A 116 -4.22 5.52 -1.10
N LEU A 117 -4.39 6.48 -2.01
CA LEU A 117 -3.43 7.59 -2.15
C LEU A 117 -3.44 8.53 -0.93
N ALA A 118 -4.60 8.76 -0.31
CA ALA A 118 -4.69 9.50 0.94
C ALA A 118 -3.98 8.77 2.09
N LEU A 119 -4.11 7.43 2.17
CA LEU A 119 -3.37 6.61 3.13
C LEU A 119 -1.85 6.74 2.93
N TYR A 120 -1.38 6.63 1.68
CA TYR A 120 0.04 6.86 1.37
C TYR A 120 0.51 8.26 1.82
N GLU A 121 -0.25 9.31 1.53
CA GLU A 121 0.11 10.67 1.90
C GLU A 121 0.10 10.90 3.41
N HIS A 122 -0.84 10.27 4.12
CA HIS A 122 -0.85 10.23 5.57
C HIS A 122 0.46 9.64 6.09
N ASP A 123 0.79 8.43 5.66
CA ASP A 123 1.99 7.73 6.13
C ASP A 123 3.26 8.48 5.75
N ARG A 124 3.31 9.12 4.58
CA ARG A 124 4.41 9.99 4.16
C ARG A 124 4.58 11.20 5.08
N LYS A 125 3.47 11.85 5.46
CA LYS A 125 3.49 13.03 6.35
C LYS A 125 3.83 12.68 7.80
N TYR A 126 3.43 11.50 8.26
CA TYR A 126 3.54 11.09 9.66
C TYR A 126 4.56 9.98 9.91
N LYS A 127 5.38 9.62 8.91
CA LYS A 127 6.38 8.53 8.98
C LYS A 127 7.31 8.57 10.20
N ASN A 128 7.52 9.75 10.78
CA ASN A 128 8.39 9.99 11.94
C ASN A 128 7.61 10.38 13.22
N ASN A 129 6.28 10.37 13.20
CA ASN A 129 5.42 10.82 14.30
C ASN A 129 4.85 9.65 15.11
N ASN A 130 5.60 8.56 15.28
CA ASN A 130 5.26 7.52 16.26
C ASN A 130 5.45 8.09 17.68
N LEU A 131 4.44 8.82 18.17
CA LEU A 131 4.22 9.14 19.58
C LEU A 131 3.28 8.09 20.18
#